data_AF-A0A401Q6E8-F1
#
_entry.id   AF-A0A401Q6E8-F1
#
_cell.length_a   1.000
_cell.length_b   1.000
_cell.length_c   1.000
_cell.angle_alpha   90.00
_cell.angle_beta   90.00
_cell.angle_gamma   90.00
#
_symmetry.space_group_name_H-M   'P 1'
#
loop_
_entity.id
_entity.type
_entity.pdbx_description
1 polymer ?
#
loop_
_entity_poly.entity_id
_entity_poly.type
_entity_poly.pdbx_seq_one_letter_code
_entity_poly.pdbx_strand_id
1 'polypeptide(L)'
;DVLTTEVVEMVLRSEGRWGVSDIGRICRIQQGRSAQTVLLSKKLSLATRVVKNIVKRRREGIPNCIDIKATFPTAWSSSQLAGMADSEFSDCLGILTSDQDLSAEHLKTLLTRTKQLYGSVRSMKPWQVLQLGQAVTQLSDRDLQDLDVSDLGILSFLGEMDEWNKKQTLWFPAASPWSVIRSGNLS
;
A
#
# COMPACT_ATOMS: atom_id res chain seq x y z
N ASP A 1 -16.77 19.06 -9.58
CA ASP A 1 -16.53 18.24 -10.79
C ASP A 1 -17.11 16.85 -10.54
N VAL A 2 -17.96 16.31 -11.44
CA VAL A 2 -18.79 15.10 -11.18
C VAL A 2 -18.05 13.78 -11.49
N LEU A 3 -16.84 13.85 -12.06
CA LEU A 3 -16.08 12.69 -12.52
C LEU A 3 -14.83 12.45 -11.66
N THR A 4 -15.02 12.04 -10.40
CA THR A 4 -13.90 11.69 -9.51
C THR A 4 -13.32 10.32 -9.85
N THR A 5 -12.10 10.03 -9.38
CA THR A 5 -11.43 8.74 -9.62
C THR A 5 -12.25 7.57 -9.10
N GLU A 6 -12.89 7.72 -7.92
CA GLU A 6 -13.72 6.68 -7.30
C GLU A 6 -14.96 6.38 -8.14
N VAL A 7 -15.59 7.43 -8.67
CA VAL A 7 -16.77 7.27 -9.55
C VAL A 7 -16.37 6.56 -10.84
N VAL A 8 -15.24 6.91 -11.44
CA VAL A 8 -14.74 6.24 -12.66
C VAL A 8 -14.40 4.77 -12.37
N GLU A 9 -13.71 4.48 -11.26
CA GLU A 9 -13.40 3.11 -10.83
C GLU A 9 -14.68 2.30 -10.60
N MET A 10 -15.65 2.86 -9.87
CA MET A 10 -16.93 2.22 -9.60
C MET A 10 -17.67 1.88 -10.88
N VAL A 11 -17.75 2.82 -11.83
CA VAL A 11 -18.40 2.63 -13.14
C VAL A 11 -17.68 1.56 -13.95
N LEU A 12 -16.35 1.60 -14.04
CA LEU A 12 -15.58 0.61 -14.80
C LEU A 12 -15.70 -0.79 -14.17
N ARG A 13 -15.75 -0.90 -12.84
CA ARG A 13 -15.97 -2.15 -12.12
C ARG A 13 -17.39 -2.68 -12.31
N SER A 14 -18.41 -1.83 -12.24
CA SER A 14 -19.81 -2.24 -12.49
C SER A 14 -19.99 -2.71 -13.93
N GLU A 15 -19.41 -1.99 -14.89
CA GLU A 15 -19.37 -2.36 -16.29
C GLU A 15 -18.67 -3.71 -16.54
N GLY A 16 -17.55 -3.96 -15.86
CA GLY A 16 -16.84 -5.24 -15.93
C GLY A 16 -17.69 -6.39 -15.40
N ARG A 17 -18.30 -6.22 -14.22
CA ARG A 17 -19.19 -7.22 -13.59
C ARG A 17 -20.43 -7.50 -14.44
N TRP A 18 -21.07 -6.46 -14.95
CA TRP A 18 -22.19 -6.61 -15.87
C TRP A 18 -21.77 -7.40 -17.10
N GLY A 19 -20.63 -7.05 -17.70
CA GLY A 19 -20.12 -7.74 -18.89
C GLY A 19 -20.06 -9.25 -18.70
N VAL A 20 -19.46 -9.73 -17.60
CA VAL A 20 -19.27 -11.17 -17.34
C VAL A 20 -20.53 -11.91 -16.91
N SER A 21 -21.61 -11.22 -16.54
CA SER A 21 -22.91 -11.84 -16.21
C SER A 21 -23.54 -12.57 -17.40
N ASP A 22 -24.50 -13.45 -17.15
CA ASP A 22 -25.22 -14.18 -18.20
C ASP A 22 -25.92 -13.24 -19.19
N ILE A 23 -26.61 -12.23 -18.65
CA ILE A 23 -27.29 -11.20 -19.43
C ILE A 23 -26.26 -10.38 -20.23
N GLY A 24 -25.18 -9.95 -19.59
CA GLY A 24 -24.13 -9.15 -20.25
C GLY A 24 -23.40 -9.91 -21.35
N ARG A 25 -23.18 -11.23 -21.20
CA ARG A 25 -22.62 -12.08 -22.26
C ARG A 25 -23.55 -12.17 -23.47
N ILE A 26 -24.84 -12.41 -23.24
CA ILE A 26 -25.84 -12.45 -24.33
C ILE A 26 -25.91 -11.11 -25.05
N CYS A 27 -26.01 -10.00 -24.30
CA CYS A 27 -26.04 -8.66 -24.89
C CYS A 27 -24.77 -8.31 -25.66
N ARG A 28 -23.58 -8.75 -25.21
CA ARG A 28 -22.32 -8.54 -25.93
C ARG A 28 -22.24 -9.36 -27.22
N ILE A 29 -22.79 -10.57 -27.25
CA ILE A 29 -22.86 -11.40 -28.46
C ILE A 29 -23.81 -10.76 -29.49
N GLN A 30 -24.92 -10.19 -29.02
CA GLN A 30 -25.91 -9.51 -29.87
C GLN A 30 -25.48 -8.10 -30.28
N GLN A 31 -24.49 -7.50 -29.62
CA GLN A 31 -23.94 -6.21 -30.00
C GLN A 31 -23.15 -6.30 -31.31
N GLY A 32 -23.46 -5.43 -32.26
CA GLY A 32 -22.64 -5.27 -33.46
C GLY A 32 -21.23 -4.78 -33.14
N ARG A 33 -20.25 -5.16 -33.97
CA ARG A 33 -18.83 -4.77 -33.83
C ARG A 33 -18.63 -3.26 -33.62
N SER A 34 -19.43 -2.41 -34.26
CA SER A 34 -19.38 -0.95 -34.12
C SER A 34 -19.78 -0.46 -32.72
N ALA A 35 -20.78 -1.07 -32.08
CA ALA A 35 -21.17 -0.70 -30.72
C ALA A 35 -20.07 -1.09 -29.70
N GLN A 36 -19.43 -2.23 -29.93
CA GLN A 36 -18.34 -2.72 -29.09
C GLN A 36 -17.10 -1.81 -29.17
N THR A 37 -16.73 -1.34 -30.37
CA THR A 37 -15.59 -0.42 -30.54
C THR A 37 -15.87 0.94 -29.90
N VAL A 38 -17.10 1.47 -30.02
CA VAL A 38 -17.51 2.72 -29.36
C VAL A 38 -17.50 2.59 -27.83
N LEU A 39 -17.92 1.46 -27.28
CA LEU A 39 -17.87 1.23 -25.84
C LEU A 39 -16.43 1.17 -25.33
N LEU A 40 -15.55 0.48 -26.06
CA LEU A 40 -14.12 0.43 -25.73
C LEU A 40 -13.47 1.81 -25.78
N SER A 41 -13.76 2.62 -26.81
CA SER A 41 -13.21 3.97 -26.90
C SER A 41 -13.68 4.87 -25.75
N LYS A 42 -14.95 4.76 -25.35
CA LYS A 42 -15.49 5.48 -24.17
C LYS A 42 -14.77 5.06 -22.89
N LYS A 43 -14.60 3.75 -22.63
CA LYS A 43 -13.87 3.24 -21.46
C LYS A 43 -12.42 3.74 -21.43
N LEU A 44 -11.73 3.67 -22.56
CA LEU A 44 -10.36 4.18 -22.69
C LEU A 44 -10.29 5.70 -22.46
N SER A 45 -11.26 6.47 -22.95
CA SER A 45 -11.28 7.93 -22.75
C SER A 45 -11.43 8.30 -21.27
N LEU A 46 -12.26 7.56 -20.52
CA LEU A 46 -12.44 7.75 -19.07
C LEU A 46 -11.16 7.42 -18.32
N ALA A 47 -10.57 6.25 -18.60
CA ALA A 47 -9.31 5.83 -17.99
C ALA A 47 -8.16 6.80 -18.31
N THR A 48 -8.04 7.24 -19.56
CA THR A 48 -6.99 8.16 -20.00
C THR A 48 -7.08 9.51 -19.28
N ARG A 49 -8.28 10.02 -19.01
CA ARG A 49 -8.45 11.28 -18.26
C ARG A 49 -7.96 11.13 -16.81
N VAL A 50 -8.30 10.03 -16.14
CA VAL A 50 -7.81 9.73 -14.80
C VAL A 50 -6.29 9.60 -14.79
N VAL A 51 -5.72 8.83 -15.71
CA VAL A 51 -4.26 8.64 -15.82
C VAL A 51 -3.54 9.96 -16.08
N LYS A 52 -4.05 10.82 -16.99
CA LYS A 52 -3.45 12.14 -17.26
C LYS A 52 -3.44 13.02 -16.01
N ASN A 53 -4.51 13.02 -15.23
CA ASN A 53 -4.58 13.79 -13.99
C ASN A 53 -3.60 13.26 -12.94
N ILE A 54 -3.50 11.94 -12.79
CA ILE A 54 -2.52 11.29 -11.90
C ILE A 54 -1.09 11.64 -12.32
N VAL A 55 -0.76 11.54 -13.61
CA VAL A 55 0.57 11.88 -14.14
C VAL A 55 0.91 13.35 -13.89
N LYS A 56 -0.06 14.27 -14.04
CA LYS A 56 0.13 15.68 -13.72
C LYS A 56 0.41 15.87 -12.22
N ARG A 57 -0.39 15.27 -11.34
CA ARG A 57 -0.17 15.34 -9.88
C ARG A 57 1.15 14.76 -9.45
N ARG A 58 1.58 13.65 -10.07
CA ARG A 58 2.90 13.04 -9.82
C ARG A 58 4.05 14.02 -10.08
N ARG A 59 3.93 14.88 -11.09
CA ARG A 59 4.99 15.83 -11.45
C ARG A 59 5.08 17.03 -10.50
N GLU A 60 3.96 17.44 -9.91
CA GLU A 60 3.83 18.79 -9.31
C GLU A 60 3.17 18.82 -7.93
N GLY A 61 2.67 17.68 -7.41
CA GLY A 61 1.78 17.66 -6.24
C GLY A 61 2.16 16.65 -5.16
N ILE A 62 1.54 16.85 -4.00
CA ILE A 62 1.49 15.88 -2.88
C ILE A 62 0.33 14.90 -3.16
N PRO A 63 0.55 13.58 -3.08
CA PRO A 63 -0.52 12.59 -3.25
C PRO A 63 -1.49 12.58 -2.08
N ASN A 64 -2.73 12.19 -2.34
CA ASN A 64 -3.68 11.77 -1.31
C ASN A 64 -3.82 10.23 -1.29
N CYS A 65 -4.59 9.66 -0.36
CA CYS A 65 -4.74 8.21 -0.23
C CYS A 65 -5.30 7.55 -1.51
N ILE A 66 -6.19 8.25 -2.22
CA ILE A 66 -6.77 7.78 -3.48
C ILE A 66 -5.70 7.73 -4.57
N ASP A 67 -4.85 8.74 -4.67
CA ASP A 67 -3.75 8.79 -5.63
C ASP A 67 -2.79 7.60 -5.40
N ILE A 68 -2.48 7.27 -4.14
CA ILE A 68 -1.68 6.10 -3.77
C ILE A 68 -2.38 4.80 -4.20
N LYS A 69 -3.66 4.62 -3.88
CA LYS A 69 -4.45 3.42 -4.25
C LYS A 69 -4.60 3.24 -5.76
N ALA A 70 -4.69 4.34 -6.50
CA ALA A 70 -4.79 4.34 -7.95
C ALA A 70 -3.42 4.12 -8.64
N THR A 71 -2.32 4.18 -7.88
CA THR A 71 -0.96 3.99 -8.35
C THR A 71 -0.24 2.98 -7.45
N PHE A 72 1.07 3.14 -7.26
CA PHE A 72 1.88 2.39 -6.31
C PHE A 72 2.68 3.41 -5.48
N PRO A 73 2.93 3.15 -4.18
CA PRO A 73 3.77 4.00 -3.35
C PRO A 73 5.11 4.40 -4.02
N THR A 74 5.77 3.45 -4.70
CA THR A 74 7.02 3.65 -5.46
C THR A 74 6.93 4.64 -6.62
N ALA A 75 5.73 4.99 -7.09
CA ALA A 75 5.57 5.99 -8.12
C ALA A 75 5.89 7.42 -7.61
N TRP A 76 5.87 7.65 -6.31
CA TRP A 76 6.00 8.97 -5.69
C TRP A 76 7.36 9.13 -5.03
N SER A 77 7.93 10.35 -5.02
CA SER A 77 9.17 10.58 -4.30
C SER A 77 8.98 10.54 -2.78
N SER A 78 10.05 10.24 -2.04
CA SER A 78 10.08 10.34 -0.58
C SER A 78 9.52 11.68 -0.08
N SER A 79 9.93 12.80 -0.70
CA SER A 79 9.46 14.14 -0.31
C SER A 79 7.97 14.35 -0.53
N GLN A 80 7.40 13.78 -1.60
CA GLN A 80 5.96 13.84 -1.87
C GLN A 80 5.18 13.02 -0.83
N LEU A 81 5.65 11.82 -0.50
CA LEU A 81 5.04 10.97 0.53
C LEU A 81 5.13 11.62 1.93
N ALA A 82 6.25 12.27 2.24
CA ALA A 82 6.41 12.98 3.51
C ALA A 82 5.41 14.14 3.68
N GLY A 83 5.10 14.84 2.58
CA GLY A 83 4.21 15.99 2.60
C GLY A 83 2.71 15.66 2.58
N MET A 84 2.33 14.38 2.54
CA MET A 84 0.93 13.96 2.62
C MET A 84 0.25 14.53 3.87
N ALA A 85 -1.02 14.92 3.75
CA ALA A 85 -1.84 15.34 4.88
C ALA A 85 -1.97 14.21 5.91
N ASP A 86 -2.05 14.54 7.20
CA ASP A 86 -2.06 13.55 8.29
C ASP A 86 -3.17 12.50 8.15
N SER A 87 -4.39 12.92 7.80
CA SER A 87 -5.52 12.02 7.57
C SER A 87 -5.29 11.10 6.38
N GLU A 88 -4.83 11.66 5.25
CA GLU A 88 -4.56 10.91 4.03
C GLU A 88 -3.45 9.88 4.23
N PHE A 89 -2.38 10.27 4.93
CA PHE A 89 -1.26 9.40 5.26
C PHE A 89 -1.69 8.25 6.18
N SER A 90 -2.45 8.56 7.24
CA SER A 90 -3.02 7.57 8.16
C SER A 90 -3.89 6.54 7.42
N ASP A 91 -4.79 7.02 6.55
CA ASP A 91 -5.76 6.18 5.84
C ASP A 91 -5.11 5.22 4.83
N CYS A 92 -3.92 5.55 4.34
CA CYS A 92 -3.16 4.68 3.43
C CYS A 92 -1.87 4.10 4.01
N LEU A 93 -1.57 4.28 5.31
CA LEU A 93 -0.27 3.89 5.87
C LEU A 93 0.09 2.43 5.57
N GLY A 94 -0.85 1.50 5.79
CA GLY A 94 -0.61 0.09 5.48
C GLY A 94 -0.30 -0.17 4.00
N ILE A 95 -0.94 0.56 3.08
CA ILE A 95 -0.64 0.43 1.65
C ILE A 95 0.73 1.02 1.33
N LEU A 96 1.05 2.18 1.91
CA LEU A 96 2.32 2.87 1.72
C LEU A 96 3.50 2.03 2.16
N THR A 97 3.36 1.18 3.17
CA THR A 97 4.47 0.43 3.77
C THR A 97 4.51 -1.03 3.34
N SER A 98 3.48 -1.56 2.68
CA SER A 98 3.45 -2.94 2.18
C SER A 98 4.10 -3.13 0.80
N ASP A 99 4.40 -2.06 0.07
CA ASP A 99 5.01 -2.15 -1.27
C ASP A 99 6.48 -2.61 -1.19
N GLN A 100 6.78 -3.75 -1.82
CA GLN A 100 8.09 -4.40 -1.76
C GLN A 100 9.18 -3.68 -2.55
N ASP A 101 8.79 -2.82 -3.50
CA ASP A 101 9.72 -2.14 -4.38
C ASP A 101 10.23 -0.80 -3.78
N LEU A 102 9.86 -0.50 -2.52
CA LEU A 102 10.26 0.73 -1.85
C LEU A 102 11.74 0.74 -1.48
N SER A 103 12.43 1.80 -1.91
CA SER A 103 13.81 2.03 -1.48
C SER A 103 13.90 2.32 0.02
N ALA A 104 15.08 2.07 0.61
CA ALA A 104 15.36 2.41 2.00
C ALA A 104 15.10 3.89 2.34
N GLU A 105 15.27 4.79 1.37
CA GLU A 105 14.95 6.22 1.54
C GLU A 105 13.45 6.44 1.75
N HIS A 106 12.61 5.79 0.94
CA HIS A 106 11.16 5.85 1.11
C HIS A 106 10.76 5.26 2.47
N LEU A 107 11.25 4.06 2.80
CA LEU A 107 10.91 3.39 4.06
C LEU A 107 11.31 4.23 5.28
N LYS A 108 12.49 4.86 5.27
CA LYS A 108 12.93 5.75 6.35
C LYS A 108 12.04 6.98 6.47
N THR A 109 11.63 7.54 5.33
CA THR A 109 10.74 8.70 5.28
C THR A 109 9.36 8.36 5.84
N LEU A 110 8.78 7.24 5.41
CA LEU A 110 7.51 6.73 5.91
C LEU A 110 7.56 6.47 7.41
N LEU A 111 8.61 5.77 7.90
CA LEU A 111 8.79 5.54 9.33
C LEU A 111 8.88 6.85 10.12
N THR A 112 9.65 7.82 9.62
CA THR A 112 9.78 9.14 10.26
C THR A 112 8.43 9.84 10.33
N ARG A 113 7.67 9.83 9.24
CA ARG A 113 6.34 10.44 9.17
C ARG A 113 5.35 9.76 10.11
N THR A 114 5.36 8.43 10.20
CA THR A 114 4.54 7.67 11.14
C THR A 114 4.87 8.01 12.59
N LYS A 115 6.16 8.16 12.93
CA LYS A 115 6.58 8.58 14.28
C LYS A 115 6.17 10.01 14.61
N GLN A 116 6.12 10.91 13.61
CA GLN A 116 5.58 12.26 13.82
C GLN A 116 4.08 12.22 14.12
N LEU A 117 3.33 11.30 13.50
CA LEU A 117 1.89 11.21 13.65
C LEU A 117 1.45 10.48 14.94
N TYR A 118 2.14 9.40 15.31
CA TYR A 118 1.75 8.53 16.43
C TYR A 118 2.73 8.52 17.61
N GLY A 119 3.83 9.27 17.52
CA GLY A 119 4.86 9.32 18.55
C GLY A 119 5.92 8.23 18.41
N SER A 120 6.61 7.92 19.51
CA SER A 120 7.60 6.84 19.50
C SER A 120 6.92 5.48 19.31
N VAL A 121 7.70 4.47 18.92
CA VAL A 121 7.17 3.11 18.73
C VAL A 121 6.53 2.58 20.02
N ARG A 122 7.09 2.94 21.18
CA ARG A 122 6.54 2.64 22.50
C ARG A 122 5.12 3.19 22.74
N SER A 123 4.76 4.31 22.12
CA SER A 123 3.43 4.92 22.27
C SER A 123 2.43 4.45 21.21
N MET A 124 2.87 3.69 20.20
CA MET A 124 2.00 3.15 19.16
C MET A 124 1.17 2.00 19.69
N LYS A 125 -0.10 1.94 19.26
CA LYS A 125 -0.96 0.79 19.48
C LYS A 125 -0.49 -0.39 18.62
N PRO A 126 -0.78 -1.64 18.99
CA PRO A 126 -0.37 -2.82 18.20
C PRO A 126 -0.74 -2.72 16.73
N TRP A 127 -1.98 -2.33 16.41
CA TRP A 127 -2.41 -2.18 15.01
C TRP A 127 -1.64 -1.11 14.23
N GLN A 128 -1.12 -0.07 14.88
CA GLN A 128 -0.30 0.96 14.23
C GLN A 128 1.11 0.44 13.94
N VAL A 129 1.65 -0.41 14.82
CA VAL A 129 2.91 -1.11 14.60
C VAL A 129 2.80 -2.07 13.42
N LEU A 130 1.71 -2.83 13.33
CA LEU A 130 1.46 -3.74 12.20
C LEU A 130 1.36 -2.99 10.86
N GLN A 131 0.85 -1.76 10.86
CA GLN A 131 0.81 -0.92 9.67
C GLN A 131 2.19 -0.39 9.24
N LEU A 132 3.26 -0.59 10.02
CA LEU A 132 4.60 -0.20 9.59
C LEU A 132 5.12 -1.03 8.42
N GLY A 133 4.55 -2.21 8.14
CA GLY A 133 4.95 -3.04 7.00
C GLY A 133 6.46 -3.15 6.86
N GLN A 134 6.99 -2.95 5.65
CA GLN A 134 8.43 -2.94 5.38
C GLN A 134 9.21 -1.83 6.08
N ALA A 135 8.56 -0.74 6.51
CA ALA A 135 9.23 0.34 7.23
C ALA A 135 9.73 -0.10 8.61
N VAL A 136 9.26 -1.25 9.13
CA VAL A 136 9.79 -1.88 10.36
C VAL A 136 11.28 -2.22 10.25
N THR A 137 11.78 -2.48 9.04
CA THR A 137 13.21 -2.74 8.77
C THR A 137 14.10 -1.52 9.05
N GLN A 138 13.51 -0.33 9.09
CA GLN A 138 14.22 0.93 9.34
C GLN A 138 14.22 1.32 10.83
N LEU A 139 13.61 0.51 11.71
CA LEU A 139 13.65 0.73 13.15
C LEU A 139 15.07 0.67 13.69
N SER A 140 15.39 1.60 14.59
CA SER A 140 16.65 1.57 15.32
C SER A 140 16.64 0.46 16.39
N ASP A 141 17.82 0.08 16.89
CA ASP A 141 17.93 -0.92 17.97
C ASP A 141 17.11 -0.51 19.21
N ARG A 142 17.06 0.79 19.49
CA ARG A 142 16.24 1.34 20.58
C ARG A 142 14.74 1.20 20.28
N ASP A 143 14.32 1.47 19.05
CA ASP A 143 12.91 1.31 18.67
C ASP A 143 12.48 -0.16 18.75
N LEU A 144 13.36 -1.10 18.37
CA LEU A 144 13.10 -2.54 18.47
C LEU A 144 12.95 -3.00 19.93
N GLN A 145 13.75 -2.45 20.85
CA GLN A 145 13.61 -2.73 22.29
C GLN A 145 12.32 -2.16 22.88
N ASP A 146 11.79 -1.09 22.30
CA ASP A 146 10.57 -0.41 22.73
C ASP A 146 9.29 -1.09 22.18
N LEU A 147 9.40 -2.09 21.30
CA LEU A 147 8.27 -2.87 20.79
C LEU A 147 7.72 -3.82 21.87
N ASP A 148 6.38 -3.87 22.00
CA ASP A 148 5.74 -4.85 22.87
C ASP A 148 5.67 -6.22 22.18
N VAL A 149 6.76 -6.99 22.30
CA VAL A 149 6.86 -8.36 21.78
C VAL A 149 5.99 -9.36 22.57
N SER A 150 5.30 -8.93 23.63
CA SER A 150 4.31 -9.76 24.33
C SER A 150 3.03 -9.90 23.50
N ASP A 151 2.77 -8.97 22.58
CA ASP A 151 1.70 -9.06 21.60
C ASP A 151 2.09 -10.07 20.50
N LEU A 152 1.38 -11.20 20.45
CA LEU A 152 1.65 -12.27 19.49
C LEU A 152 1.48 -11.83 18.04
N GLY A 153 0.61 -10.84 17.77
CA GLY A 153 0.44 -10.28 16.43
C GLY A 153 1.68 -9.51 15.99
N ILE A 154 2.22 -8.67 16.88
CA ILE A 154 3.50 -7.98 16.62
C ILE A 154 4.63 -9.01 16.46
N LEU A 155 4.70 -10.02 17.33
CA LEU A 155 5.72 -11.05 17.26
C LEU A 155 5.68 -11.83 15.93
N SER A 156 4.49 -12.27 15.50
CA SER A 156 4.29 -12.98 14.23
C SER A 156 4.67 -12.10 13.05
N PHE A 157 4.20 -10.85 13.04
CA PHE A 157 4.51 -9.87 12.00
C PHE A 157 6.02 -9.65 11.83
N LEU A 158 6.75 -9.49 12.93
CA LEU A 158 8.22 -9.35 12.89
C LEU A 158 8.90 -10.62 12.35
N GLY A 159 8.34 -11.79 12.65
CA GLY A 159 8.84 -13.08 12.18
C GLY A 159 8.68 -13.30 10.68
N GLU A 160 7.66 -12.70 10.06
CA GLU A 160 7.38 -12.77 8.62
C GLU A 160 8.27 -11.84 7.77
N MET A 161 9.04 -10.94 8.40
CA MET A 161 9.90 -10.00 7.67
C MET A 161 11.16 -10.70 7.14
N ASP A 162 11.24 -10.85 5.81
CA ASP A 162 12.38 -11.50 5.14
C ASP A 162 13.63 -10.60 5.02
N GLU A 163 13.46 -9.26 5.00
CA GLU A 163 14.53 -8.29 4.72
C GLU A 163 15.02 -7.51 5.96
N TRP A 164 15.46 -8.23 6.98
CA TRP A 164 16.18 -7.58 8.09
C TRP A 164 17.56 -7.09 7.63
N ASN A 165 17.93 -5.86 8.01
CA ASN A 165 19.27 -5.35 7.68
C ASN A 165 20.37 -6.19 8.38
N LYS A 166 21.59 -6.19 7.85
CA LYS A 166 22.72 -7.03 8.34
C LYS A 166 23.06 -6.85 9.84
N LYS A 167 22.69 -5.72 10.45
CA LYS A 167 22.88 -5.46 11.89
C LYS A 167 21.71 -6.02 12.71
N GLN A 168 20.49 -5.97 12.20
CA GLN A 168 19.29 -6.53 12.82
C GLN A 168 19.27 -8.06 12.76
N THR A 169 19.93 -8.66 11.77
CA THR A 169 20.12 -10.13 11.71
C THR A 169 20.92 -10.66 12.91
N LEU A 170 21.73 -9.83 13.57
CA LEU A 170 22.46 -10.18 14.80
C LEU A 170 21.58 -10.15 16.06
N TRP A 171 20.42 -9.48 16.02
CA TRP A 171 19.44 -9.50 17.12
C TRP A 171 18.70 -10.84 17.21
N PHE A 172 18.70 -11.59 16.10
CA PHE A 172 18.12 -12.94 16.01
C PHE A 172 19.23 -13.98 15.79
N PRO A 173 20.03 -14.34 16.82
CA PRO A 173 21.02 -15.40 16.68
C PRO A 173 20.34 -16.71 16.25
N ALA A 174 21.04 -17.54 15.47
CA ALA A 174 20.56 -18.80 14.92
C ALA A 174 20.02 -19.82 15.96
N ALA A 175 20.29 -19.58 17.25
CA ALA A 175 19.83 -20.36 18.40
C ALA A 175 18.67 -19.69 19.17
N SER A 176 17.96 -18.73 18.56
CA SER A 176 16.80 -18.07 19.15
C SER A 176 15.49 -18.77 18.73
N PRO A 177 14.39 -18.68 19.51
CA PRO A 177 13.10 -19.33 19.19
C PRO A 177 12.55 -19.03 17.79
N TRP A 178 13.08 -18.00 17.14
CA TRP A 178 12.76 -17.50 15.81
C TRP A 178 13.15 -18.46 14.67
N SER A 179 14.09 -19.39 14.88
CA SER A 179 14.41 -20.43 13.87
C SER A 179 13.29 -21.45 13.69
N VAL A 180 12.45 -21.65 14.71
CA VAL A 180 11.28 -22.54 14.66
C VAL A 180 10.13 -21.92 13.86
N ILE A 181 9.91 -20.60 14.00
CA ILE A 181 8.85 -19.87 13.30
C ILE A 181 9.15 -19.79 11.79
N ARG A 182 10.41 -19.54 11.40
CA ARG A 182 10.82 -19.49 9.99
C ARG A 182 10.76 -20.86 9.29
N SER A 183 10.73 -21.96 10.05
CA SER A 183 10.72 -23.33 9.51
C SER A 183 9.31 -23.89 9.25
N GLY A 184 8.25 -23.13 9.53
CA GLY A 184 6.87 -23.56 9.23
C GLY A 184 6.40 -24.80 9.99
N ASN A 185 7.08 -25.21 11.06
CA ASN A 185 6.64 -26.30 11.94
C ASN A 185 5.97 -25.70 13.18
N LEU A 186 4.72 -25.29 13.01
CA LEU A 186 3.76 -25.21 14.11
C LEU A 186 3.02 -26.55 14.14
N SER A 187 3.43 -27.42 15.06
CA SER A 187 2.67 -28.61 15.46
C SER A 187 1.53 -28.21 16.40
#